data_AF-A0A7K2KIJ1-F1
#
_entry.id   AF-A0A7K2KIJ1-F1
#
_cell.length_a   1.000
_cell.length_b   1.000
_cell.length_c   1.000
_cell.angle_alpha   90.00
_cell.angle_beta   90.00
_cell.angle_gamma   90.00
#
_symmetry.space_group_name_H-M   'P 1'
#
loop_
_entity.id
_entity.type
_entity.pdbx_description
1 polymer ?
#
loop_
_entity_poly.entity_id
_entity_poly.type
_entity_poly.pdbx_seq_one_letter_code
_entity_poly.pdbx_strand_id
1 'polypeptide(L)'
;MTSATPSAAPLDPRGSQGAADAPASRADRIGDAALDLLVERGMRGLTHRAVDERAGLPQGSTSNHARTRQALLETAVRRQVQRESQVLTPDELPGATGPGT
;
A
#
# COMPACT_ATOMS: atom_id res chain seq x y z
N MET A 1 13.52 0.28 -51.46
CA MET A 1 13.28 1.66 -50.99
C MET A 1 11.84 1.69 -50.49
N THR A 2 11.46 1.88 -49.24
CA THR A 2 12.14 2.09 -47.96
C THR A 2 11.10 1.68 -46.92
N SER A 3 11.44 0.78 -45.99
CA SER A 3 10.60 0.44 -44.85
C SER A 3 10.55 1.62 -43.89
N ALA A 4 9.36 2.11 -43.56
CA ALA A 4 9.16 3.08 -42.48
C ALA A 4 8.80 2.32 -41.20
N THR A 5 9.75 2.25 -40.26
CA THR A 5 9.54 1.82 -38.88
C THR A 5 8.69 2.86 -38.16
N PRO A 6 7.60 2.50 -37.46
CA PRO A 6 6.95 3.44 -36.55
C PRO A 6 7.86 3.71 -35.36
N SER A 7 8.26 4.97 -35.21
CA SER A 7 8.97 5.51 -34.06
C SER A 7 8.06 5.45 -32.84
N ALA A 8 8.35 4.57 -31.90
CA ALA A 8 7.70 4.57 -30.59
C ALA A 8 8.01 5.90 -29.89
N ALA A 9 6.95 6.62 -29.49
CA ALA A 9 7.05 7.80 -28.65
C ALA A 9 7.65 7.41 -27.28
N PRO A 10 8.42 8.28 -26.62
CA PRO A 10 8.85 8.05 -25.24
C PRO A 10 7.60 7.96 -24.36
N LEU A 11 7.47 6.86 -23.61
CA LEU A 11 6.54 6.79 -22.50
C LEU A 11 6.98 7.82 -21.46
N ASP A 12 6.23 8.91 -21.32
CA ASP A 12 6.42 9.86 -20.23
C ASP A 12 6.32 9.12 -18.89
N PRO A 13 7.41 9.00 -18.08
CA PRO A 13 7.36 8.28 -16.81
C PRO A 13 6.64 9.07 -15.70
N ARG A 14 6.03 10.23 -16.03
CA ARG A 14 5.44 11.17 -15.07
C ARG A 14 3.93 11.34 -15.18
N GLY A 15 3.27 10.55 -16.04
CA GLY A 15 1.82 10.66 -16.30
C GLY A 15 0.90 10.05 -15.24
N SER A 16 1.42 9.37 -14.22
CA SER A 16 0.62 8.64 -13.22
C SER A 16 0.92 8.98 -11.75
N GLN A 17 1.86 9.88 -11.45
CA GLN A 17 2.12 10.31 -10.06
C GLN A 17 0.93 11.03 -9.40
N GLY A 18 -0.02 11.57 -10.18
CA GLY A 18 -1.17 12.30 -9.64
C GLY A 18 -2.16 11.48 -8.80
N ALA A 19 -2.10 10.15 -8.87
CA ALA A 19 -2.93 9.28 -8.03
C ALA A 19 -2.28 8.94 -6.66
N ALA A 20 -0.97 9.16 -6.50
CA ALA A 20 -0.24 8.82 -5.27
C ALA A 20 -0.52 9.79 -4.11
N ASP A 21 -1.07 10.97 -4.41
CA ASP A 21 -1.39 12.03 -3.45
C ASP A 21 -2.89 12.07 -3.08
N ALA A 22 -3.66 11.06 -3.50
CA ALA A 22 -5.05 10.93 -3.08
C ALA A 22 -5.11 10.71 -1.55
N PRO A 23 -6.07 11.35 -0.84
CA PRO A 23 -6.18 11.20 0.60
C PRO A 23 -6.37 9.72 0.94
N ALA A 24 -5.53 9.21 1.85
CA ALA A 24 -5.52 7.81 2.27
C ALA A 24 -6.93 7.35 2.65
N SER A 25 -7.34 6.20 2.11
CA SER A 25 -8.67 5.67 2.36
C SER A 25 -8.86 5.38 3.86
N ARG A 26 -10.11 5.25 4.31
CA ARG A 26 -10.38 4.87 5.69
C ARG A 26 -9.72 3.53 6.05
N ALA A 27 -9.68 2.60 5.10
CA ALA A 27 -9.00 1.31 5.26
C ALA A 27 -7.49 1.49 5.45
N ASP A 28 -6.86 2.38 4.69
CA ASP A 28 -5.42 2.65 4.79
C ASP A 28 -5.07 3.22 6.16
N ARG A 29 -5.86 4.19 6.65
CA ARG A 29 -5.69 4.76 7.99
C ARG A 29 -5.83 3.72 9.10
N ILE A 30 -6.82 2.83 8.99
CA ILE A 30 -7.02 1.73 9.95
C ILE A 30 -5.83 0.78 9.90
N GLY A 31 -5.35 0.42 8.71
CA GLY A 31 -4.19 -0.44 8.52
C GLY A 31 -2.91 0.18 9.09
N ASP A 32 -2.68 1.47 8.88
CA ASP A 32 -1.52 2.19 9.40
C ASP A 32 -1.52 2.22 10.93
N ALA A 33 -2.65 2.60 11.52
CA ALA A 33 -2.82 2.58 12.97
C ALA A 33 -2.64 1.17 13.56
N ALA A 34 -3.12 0.14 12.88
CA ALA A 34 -2.95 -1.25 13.31
C ALA A 34 -1.48 -1.70 13.26
N LEU A 35 -0.74 -1.33 12.20
CA LEU A 35 0.69 -1.61 12.09
C LEU A 35 1.49 -0.94 13.20
N ASP A 36 1.23 0.35 13.46
CA ASP A 36 1.92 1.07 14.55
C ASP A 36 1.69 0.41 15.91
N LEU A 37 0.45 0.02 16.21
CA LEU A 37 0.11 -0.66 17.46
C LEU A 37 0.76 -2.03 17.57
N LEU A 38 0.87 -2.77 16.46
CA LEU A 38 1.56 -4.05 16.43
C LEU A 38 3.05 -3.89 16.71
N VAL A 39 3.70 -2.87 16.15
CA VAL A 39 5.11 -2.57 16.39
C VAL A 39 5.36 -2.16 17.84
N GLU A 40 4.52 -1.27 18.38
CA GLU A 40 4.73 -0.73 19.73
C GLU A 40 4.29 -1.66 20.86
N ARG A 41 3.17 -2.37 20.68
CA ARG A 41 2.46 -3.09 21.75
C ARG A 41 2.30 -4.58 21.47
N GLY A 42 2.70 -5.05 20.29
CA GLY A 42 2.52 -6.42 19.85
C GLY A 42 1.06 -6.82 19.67
N MET A 43 0.84 -8.12 19.44
CA MET A 43 -0.49 -8.68 19.16
C MET A 43 -1.52 -8.34 20.23
N ARG A 44 -1.14 -8.33 21.51
CA ARG A 44 -2.06 -8.07 22.63
C ARG A 44 -2.60 -6.64 22.63
N GLY A 45 -1.84 -5.68 22.09
CA GLY A 45 -2.26 -4.29 21.98
C GLY A 45 -3.24 -4.01 20.83
N LEU A 46 -3.40 -4.96 19.90
CA LEU A 46 -4.28 -4.79 18.74
C LEU A 46 -5.74 -5.05 19.12
N THR A 47 -6.46 -3.95 19.35
CA THR A 47 -7.90 -3.92 19.64
C THR A 47 -8.58 -2.82 18.84
N HIS A 48 -9.87 -2.97 18.55
CA HIS A 48 -10.65 -1.95 17.81
C HIS A 48 -10.57 -0.57 18.45
N ARG A 49 -10.67 -0.50 19.79
CA ARG A 49 -10.60 0.76 20.52
C ARG A 49 -9.24 1.43 20.36
N ALA A 50 -8.15 0.68 20.52
CA ALA A 50 -6.81 1.22 20.35
C ALA A 50 -6.58 1.71 18.92
N VAL A 51 -7.12 1.00 17.91
CA VAL A 51 -7.04 1.40 16.50
C VAL A 51 -7.85 2.68 16.25
N ASP A 52 -9.08 2.78 16.75
CA ASP A 52 -9.90 3.99 16.63
C ASP A 52 -9.20 5.21 17.24
N GLU A 53 -8.65 5.05 18.46
CA GLU A 53 -7.86 6.08 19.15
C GLU A 53 -6.64 6.51 18.31
N ARG A 54 -5.85 5.54 17.84
CA ARG A 54 -4.64 5.80 17.04
C ARG A 54 -4.96 6.45 15.69
N ALA A 55 -6.02 6.01 15.03
CA ALA A 55 -6.42 6.50 13.72
C ALA A 55 -7.20 7.83 13.78
N GLY A 56 -7.46 8.38 14.98
CA GLY A 56 -8.29 9.58 15.16
C GLY A 56 -9.72 9.38 14.64
N LEU A 57 -10.29 8.20 14.84
CA LEU A 57 -11.62 7.82 14.38
C LEU A 57 -12.63 7.84 15.55
N PRO A 58 -13.92 8.13 15.27
CA PRO A 58 -14.98 7.93 16.26
C PRO A 58 -14.99 6.49 16.77
N GLN A 59 -15.28 6.29 18.04
CA GLN A 59 -15.33 4.96 18.65
C GLN A 59 -16.30 4.02 17.90
N GLY A 60 -15.87 2.79 17.64
CA GLY A 60 -16.65 1.77 16.91
C GLY A 60 -16.49 1.83 15.39
N SER A 61 -15.78 2.84 14.86
CA SER A 61 -15.51 2.98 13.42
C SER A 61 -14.77 1.78 12.85
N THR A 62 -13.75 1.31 13.57
CA THR A 62 -12.97 0.16 13.18
C THR A 62 -13.80 -1.11 13.27
N SER A 63 -14.68 -1.25 14.25
CA SER A 63 -15.58 -2.41 14.39
C SER A 63 -16.56 -2.54 13.22
N ASN A 64 -17.02 -1.41 12.67
CA ASN A 64 -17.85 -1.40 11.46
C ASN A 64 -17.07 -1.87 10.22
N HIS A 65 -15.77 -1.61 10.16
CA HIS A 65 -14.90 -2.00 9.03
C HIS A 65 -14.39 -3.43 9.15
N ALA A 66 -13.90 -3.81 10.33
CA ALA A 66 -13.34 -5.12 10.64
C ALA A 66 -14.04 -5.67 11.87
N ARG A 67 -15.00 -6.58 11.70
CA ARG A 67 -15.84 -7.08 12.80
C ARG A 67 -15.13 -8.01 13.78
N THR A 68 -13.97 -8.54 13.38
CA THR A 68 -13.20 -9.50 14.18
C THR A 68 -11.75 -9.04 14.31
N ARG A 69 -11.04 -9.58 15.30
CA ARG A 69 -9.60 -9.35 15.46
C ARG A 69 -8.81 -9.90 14.27
N GLN A 70 -9.27 -10.98 13.65
CA GLN A 70 -8.67 -11.51 12.42
C GLN A 70 -8.82 -10.51 11.27
N ALA A 71 -10.01 -9.95 11.06
CA ALA A 71 -10.23 -8.93 10.02
C ALA A 71 -9.36 -7.68 10.23
N LEU A 72 -9.09 -7.32 11.48
CA LEU A 72 -8.13 -6.26 11.82
C LEU A 72 -6.70 -6.60 11.38
N LEU A 73 -6.25 -7.83 11.64
CA LEU A 73 -4.94 -8.31 11.21
C LEU A 73 -4.82 -8.37 9.69
N GLU A 74 -5.85 -8.87 9.01
CA GLU A 74 -5.91 -8.88 7.54
C GLU A 74 -5.81 -7.47 6.95
N THR A 75 -6.43 -6.48 7.61
CA THR A 75 -6.33 -5.07 7.20
C THR A 75 -4.90 -4.55 7.34
N ALA A 76 -4.22 -4.86 8.45
CA ALA A 76 -2.81 -4.49 8.66
C ALA A 76 -1.88 -5.14 7.63
N VAL A 77 -2.05 -6.45 7.37
CA VAL A 77 -1.26 -7.19 6.37
C VAL A 77 -1.47 -6.63 4.97
N ARG A 78 -2.72 -6.38 4.57
CA ARG A 78 -3.04 -5.76 3.29
C ARG A 78 -2.36 -4.40 3.13
N ARG A 79 -2.36 -3.60 4.20
CA ARG A 79 -1.69 -2.30 4.21
C ARG A 79 -0.17 -2.44 4.09
N GLN A 80 0.44 -3.41 4.76
CA GLN A 80 1.87 -3.69 4.65
C GLN A 80 2.27 -4.06 3.21
N VAL A 81 1.52 -4.99 2.58
CA VAL A 81 1.75 -5.37 1.18
C VAL A 81 1.66 -4.16 0.26
N GLN A 82 0.69 -3.27 0.49
CA GLN A 82 0.55 -2.05 -0.31
C GLN A 82 1.69 -1.04 -0.09
N ARG A 83 2.26 -0.97 1.11
CA ARG A 83 3.48 -0.17 1.38
C ARG A 83 4.68 -0.73 0.63
N GLU A 84 4.87 -2.05 0.71
CA GLU A 84 6.00 -2.72 0.03
C GLU A 84 5.89 -2.61 -1.49
N SER A 85 4.69 -2.73 -2.06
CA SER A 85 4.49 -2.57 -3.51
C SER A 85 4.75 -1.14 -4.02
N GLN A 86 4.67 -0.13 -3.15
CA GLN A 86 5.05 1.26 -3.49
C GLN A 86 6.57 1.46 -3.50
N VAL A 87 7.30 0.67 -2.70
CA VAL A 87 8.77 0.70 -2.62
C VAL A 87 9.39 -0.14 -3.75
N LEU A 88 8.79 -1.28 -4.09
CA LEU A 88 9.19 -2.06 -5.26
C LEU A 88 8.64 -1.45 -6.55
N THR A 89 9.24 -0.35 -6.99
CA THR A 89 9.10 0.07 -8.39
C THR A 89 9.84 -0.92 -9.30
N PRO A 90 9.22 -1.43 -10.39
CA PRO A 90 9.86 -2.37 -11.33
C PRO A 90 11.18 -1.91 -11.96
N ASP A 91 11.56 -0.64 -11.81
CA ASP A 91 12.73 -0.02 -12.43
C ASP A 91 14.07 -0.38 -11.73
N GLU A 92 14.02 -1.00 -10.53
CA GLU A 92 15.22 -1.28 -9.71
C GLU A 92 15.59 -2.76 -9.62
N LEU A 93 15.34 -3.55 -10.67
CA LEU A 93 15.99 -4.86 -10.84
C LEU A 93 17.07 -4.79 -11.92
N PRO A 94 18.31 -4.35 -11.60
CA PRO A 94 19.43 -4.49 -12.52
C PRO A 94 19.77 -5.96 -12.69
N GLY A 95 19.30 -6.59 -13.78
CA GLY A 95 19.70 -7.96 -14.13
C GLY A 95 18.82 -8.73 -15.13
N ALA A 96 17.61 -8.27 -15.47
CA ALA A 96 16.74 -9.02 -16.39
C ALA A 96 17.08 -8.87 -17.88
N THR A 97 18.10 -8.09 -18.24
CA THR A 97 18.63 -8.04 -19.61
C THR A 97 19.95 -8.81 -19.68
N GLY A 98 19.87 -10.14 -19.64
CA GLY A 98 20.90 -10.97 -20.25
C GLY A 98 20.58 -11.12 -21.74
N PRO A 99 21.32 -10.49 -22.66
CA PRO A 99 21.15 -10.79 -24.08
C PRO A 99 21.60 -12.24 -24.30
N GLY A 100 20.72 -13.03 -24.94
CA GLY A 100 21.08 -14.35 -25.42
C GLY A 100 22.31 -14.26 -26.31
N THR A 101 23.31 -15.09 -26.01
CA THR A 101 24.34 -15.52 -26.96
C THR A 101 24.76 -16.92 -26.58
#